data_AF-L8JFR8-F1
#
_entry.id   AF-L8JFR8-F1
#
_cell.length_a   1.000
_cell.length_b   1.000
_cell.length_c   1.000
_cell.angle_alpha   90.00
_cell.angle_beta   90.00
_cell.angle_gamma   90.00
#
_symmetry.space_group_name_H-M   'P 1'
#
loop_
_entity.id
_entity.type
_entity.pdbx_description
1 polymer ?
#
loop_
_entity_poly.entity_id
_entity_poly.type
_entity_poly.pdbx_seq_one_letter_code
_entity_poly.pdbx_strand_id
1 'polypeptide(L)' 'MNNGISTTSQDKRKLEWRTFFLITVVLFPVLSVMFVGGYGFIVWMMQALFFGPPGH' A
#
# COMPACT_ATOMS: atom_id res chain seq x y z
N MET A 1 -3.31 -21.13 -43.03
CA MET A 1 -2.85 -21.57 -41.69
C MET A 1 -2.85 -20.35 -40.79
N ASN A 2 -3.84 -20.24 -39.91
CA ASN A 2 -4.10 -19.10 -39.02
C ASN A 2 -3.87 -19.53 -37.56
N ASN A 3 -2.67 -19.27 -37.04
CA ASN A 3 -2.22 -19.71 -35.71
C ASN A 3 -2.25 -18.58 -34.65
N GLY A 4 -3.16 -17.60 -34.78
CA GLY A 4 -3.02 -16.30 -34.09
C GLY A 4 -3.80 -16.05 -32.78
N ILE A 5 -4.58 -17.00 -32.23
CA ILE A 5 -5.63 -16.64 -31.23
C ILE A 5 -5.56 -17.45 -29.90
N SER A 6 -4.42 -17.98 -29.47
CA SER A 6 -4.35 -18.75 -28.21
C SER A 6 -3.57 -18.14 -27.04
N THR A 7 -2.94 -16.97 -27.19
CA THR A 7 -2.04 -16.40 -26.16
C THR A 7 -2.69 -15.31 -25.28
N THR A 8 -3.61 -14.50 -25.81
CA THR A 8 -4.15 -13.31 -25.13
C THR A 8 -4.89 -13.60 -23.82
N SER A 9 -5.54 -14.76 -23.68
CA SER A 9 -6.40 -15.09 -22.54
C SER A 9 -5.61 -15.51 -21.29
N GLN A 10 -4.48 -16.20 -21.47
CA GLN A 10 -3.64 -16.67 -20.37
C GLN A 10 -2.85 -15.50 -19.73
N ASP A 11 -2.41 -14.55 -20.56
CA ASP A 11 -1.65 -13.38 -20.10
C ASP A 11 -2.47 -12.46 -19.19
N LYS A 12 -3.77 -12.28 -19.47
CA LYS A 12 -4.68 -11.47 -18.65
C LYS A 12 -4.85 -12.03 -17.23
N ARG A 13 -5.07 -13.35 -17.10
CA ARG A 13 -5.23 -14.00 -15.79
C ARG A 13 -3.96 -13.90 -14.92
N LYS A 14 -2.78 -13.97 -15.56
CA LYS A 14 -1.49 -13.83 -14.86
C LYS A 14 -1.19 -12.38 -14.47
N LEU A 15 -1.66 -11.41 -15.27
CA LEU A 15 -1.55 -9.99 -14.96
C LEU A 15 -2.44 -9.60 -13.78
N GLU A 16 -3.68 -10.07 -13.74
CA GLU A 16 -4.61 -9.80 -12.62
C GLU A 16 -4.03 -10.29 -11.29
N TRP A 17 -3.53 -11.52 -11.24
CA TRP A 17 -2.90 -12.08 -10.04
C TRP A 17 -1.68 -11.27 -9.56
N ARG A 18 -0.86 -10.76 -10.49
CA ARG A 18 0.28 -9.89 -10.15
C ARG A 18 -0.19 -8.55 -9.59
N THR A 19 -1.24 -7.97 -10.16
CA THR A 19 -1.84 -6.72 -9.67
C THR A 19 -2.43 -6.90 -8.28
N PHE A 20 -3.18 -7.99 -8.04
CA PHE A 20 -3.70 -8.33 -6.71
C PHE A 20 -2.58 -8.48 -5.69
N PHE A 21 -1.54 -9.25 -6.00
CA PHE A 21 -0.42 -9.44 -5.09
C PHE A 21 0.34 -8.13 -4.82
N LEU A 22 0.58 -7.32 -5.84
CA LEU A 22 1.22 -6.01 -5.69
C LEU A 22 0.38 -5.12 -4.76
N ILE A 23 -0.92 -5.02 -4.99
CA ILE A 23 -1.81 -4.25 -4.12
C ILE A 23 -1.75 -4.80 -2.70
N THR A 24 -1.91 -6.11 -2.48
CA THR A 24 -1.90 -6.67 -1.12
C THR A 24 -0.55 -6.48 -0.41
N VAL A 25 0.57 -6.66 -1.10
CA VAL A 25 1.91 -6.61 -0.51
C VAL A 25 2.49 -5.20 -0.46
N VAL A 26 1.96 -4.24 -1.22
CA VAL A 26 2.43 -2.85 -1.24
C VAL A 26 1.39 -1.91 -0.66
N LEU A 27 0.14 -1.95 -1.15
CA LEU A 27 -0.92 -1.03 -0.72
C LEU A 27 -1.20 -1.17 0.77
N PHE A 28 -1.39 -2.39 1.28
CA PHE A 28 -1.67 -2.60 2.72
C PHE A 28 -0.53 -2.11 3.63
N PRO A 29 0.74 -2.46 3.40
CA PRO A 29 1.82 -1.94 4.25
C PRO A 29 2.01 -0.44 4.09
N VAL A 30 1.87 0.14 2.89
CA VAL A 30 1.90 1.59 2.73
C VAL A 30 0.77 2.25 3.51
N LEU A 31 -0.46 1.71 3.44
CA LEU A 31 -1.57 2.16 4.27
C LEU A 31 -1.23 2.06 5.75
N SER A 32 -0.70 0.91 6.20
CA SER A 32 -0.33 0.68 7.59
C SER A 32 0.66 1.73 8.10
N VAL A 33 1.72 2.02 7.34
CA VAL A 33 2.70 3.05 7.69
C VAL A 33 2.08 4.44 7.67
N MET A 34 1.21 4.74 6.71
CA MET A 34 0.55 6.04 6.62
C MET A 34 -0.40 6.28 7.80
N PHE A 35 -1.15 5.26 8.22
CA PHE A 35 -2.03 5.34 9.39
C PHE A 35 -1.26 5.37 10.70
N VAL A 36 -0.34 4.42 10.94
CA VAL A 36 0.42 4.33 12.20
C VAL A 36 1.40 5.49 12.32
N GLY A 37 2.16 5.76 11.26
CA GLY A 37 3.10 6.87 11.19
C GLY A 37 2.39 8.22 11.18
N GLY A 38 1.30 8.38 10.43
CA GLY A 38 0.50 9.59 10.43
C GLY A 38 -0.14 9.87 11.78
N TYR A 39 -0.72 8.85 12.43
CA TYR A 39 -1.30 8.98 13.76
C TYR A 39 -0.24 9.30 14.81
N GLY A 40 0.88 8.58 14.82
CA GLY A 40 2.01 8.86 15.70
C GLY A 40 2.60 10.25 15.48
N PHE A 41 2.68 10.70 14.23
CA PHE A 41 3.12 12.04 13.88
C PHE A 41 2.13 13.12 14.33
N ILE A 42 0.82 12.91 14.20
CA ILE A 42 -0.21 13.82 14.68
C ILE A 42 -0.14 13.94 16.20
N VAL A 43 -0.05 12.82 16.91
CA VAL A 43 0.10 12.80 18.38
C VAL A 43 1.39 13.51 18.78
N TRP A 44 2.50 13.20 18.13
CA TRP A 44 3.78 13.88 18.36
C TRP A 44 3.71 15.39 18.09
N MET A 45 3.08 15.82 17.00
CA MET A 45 2.87 17.23 16.65
C MET A 45 2.00 17.94 17.68
N MET A 46 0.91 17.30 18.11
CA MET A 46 0.03 17.82 19.15
C MET A 46 0.79 17.95 20.48
N GLN A 47 1.63 16.98 20.81
CA GLN A 47 2.53 17.04 21.97
C GLN A 47 3.53 18.20 21.84
N ALA A 48 4.23 18.28 20.71
CA ALA A 48 5.25 19.28 20.44
C ALA A 48 4.72 20.72 20.43
N LEU A 49 3.49 20.94 19.96
CA LEU A 49 2.91 22.28 19.81
C LEU A 49 2.09 22.75 21.01
N PHE A 50 1.40 21.84 21.72
CA PHE A 50 0.42 22.22 22.75
C PHE A 50 0.72 21.66 24.16
N PHE A 51 1.37 20.49 24.28
CA PHE A 51 1.46 19.78 25.57
C PHE A 51 2.86 19.71 26.18
N GLY A 52 3.85 20.41 25.62
CA GLY A 52 5.22 20.37 26.11
C GLY A 52 5.94 19.05 25.77
N PRO A 53 7.28 19.00 25.92
CA PRO A 53 8.13 17.95 25.35
C PRO A 53 7.62 16.53 25.67
N PRO A 54 7.55 15.63 24.69
CA PRO A 54 7.12 14.25 24.93
C PRO A 54 8.18 13.55 25.80
N GLY A 55 7.92 13.42 27.11
CA GLY A 55 8.84 12.74 28.03
C GLY A 55 8.88 13.27 29.46
N HIS A 56 7.72 13.42 30.11
CA HIS A 56 7.58 13.44 31.57
C HIS A 56 6.47 12.45 31.96
#